data_AF-A0A1Z4V269-F1
#
_entry.id   AF-A0A1Z4V269-F1
#
_cell.length_a   1.000
_cell.length_b   1.000
_cell.length_c   1.000
_cell.angle_alpha   90.00
_cell.angle_beta   90.00
_cell.angle_gamma   90.00
#
_symmetry.space_group_name_H-M   'P 1'
#
loop_
_entity.id
_entity.type
_entity.pdbx_description
1 polymer ?
#
loop_
_entity_poly.entity_id
_entity_poly.type
_entity_poly.pdbx_seq_one_letter_code
_entity_poly.pdbx_strand_id
1 'polypeptide(L)'
;MLIVEVLSKSTKDYDAYGERSYRGDKFLYYRSIPEFKEYILIDQTKYYVMQYVKTSENQWILTEYETEDAMINLSSINVELSLKKLYKKVNLSENLA
;
A
#
# COMPACT_ATOMS: atom_id res chain seq x y z
N MET A 1 -2.63 6.68 -13.36
CA MET A 1 -1.31 6.72 -12.68
C MET A 1 -1.39 5.95 -11.39
N LEU A 2 -0.35 5.16 -11.13
CA LEU A 2 -0.12 4.35 -9.93
C LEU A 2 1.03 4.95 -9.12
N ILE A 3 0.90 5.02 -7.80
CA ILE A 3 2.01 5.32 -6.89
C ILE A 3 2.13 4.17 -5.88
N VAL A 4 3.36 3.72 -5.62
CA VAL A 4 3.67 2.63 -4.69
C VAL A 4 4.67 3.14 -3.65
N GLU A 5 4.36 2.98 -2.37
CA GLU A 5 5.24 3.33 -1.24
C GLU A 5 5.55 2.09 -0.39
N VAL A 6 6.84 1.83 -0.16
CA VAL A 6 7.31 0.78 0.75
C VAL A 6 7.54 1.40 2.12
N LEU A 7 6.95 0.81 3.15
CA LEU A 7 6.92 1.36 4.50
C LEU A 7 8.18 0.96 5.26
N SER A 8 9.00 1.95 5.64
CA SER A 8 10.19 1.71 6.45
C SER A 8 9.89 1.63 7.96
N LYS A 9 10.79 0.98 8.74
CA LYS A 9 10.67 0.88 10.21
C LYS A 9 10.65 2.24 10.92
N SER A 10 11.36 3.25 10.40
CA SER A 10 11.41 4.62 10.99
C SER A 10 10.18 5.47 10.65
N THR A 11 9.41 5.12 9.62
CA THR A 11 8.11 5.73 9.30
C THR A 11 6.95 5.13 10.10
N LYS A 12 7.22 4.64 11.31
CA LYS A 12 6.26 4.06 12.27
C LYS A 12 5.97 5.04 13.43
N ASP A 13 5.73 6.31 13.13
CA ASP A 13 5.15 7.22 14.12
C ASP A 13 3.63 6.99 14.15
N TYR A 14 3.19 6.35 15.22
CA TYR A 14 1.78 6.14 15.55
C TYR A 14 1.22 7.41 16.17
N ASP A 15 0.06 7.87 15.72
CA ASP A 15 -0.79 8.76 16.52
C ASP A 15 -1.93 7.98 17.17
N ALA A 16 -2.54 8.59 18.19
CA ALA A 16 -3.43 8.01 19.20
C ALA A 16 -4.70 7.28 18.70
N TYR A 17 -4.95 7.26 17.38
CA TYR A 17 -6.07 6.58 16.73
C TYR A 17 -5.65 5.50 15.71
N GLY A 18 -4.35 5.19 15.60
CA GLY A 18 -3.86 4.12 14.72
C GLY A 18 -3.72 4.49 13.23
N GLU A 19 -4.15 5.69 12.83
CA GLU A 19 -3.83 6.27 11.52
C GLU A 19 -2.56 7.12 11.56
N ARG A 20 -1.73 6.97 10.51
CA ARG A 20 -0.38 7.54 10.41
C ARG A 20 -0.42 9.01 9.95
N SER A 21 -0.08 9.96 10.84
CA SER A 21 -0.16 11.41 10.59
C SER A 21 0.67 11.93 9.40
N TYR A 22 1.88 11.40 9.13
CA TYR A 22 2.67 11.80 7.95
C TYR A 22 2.19 11.22 6.61
N ARG A 23 1.26 10.26 6.65
CA ARG A 23 0.73 9.59 5.45
C ARG A 23 -0.51 10.27 4.92
N GLY A 24 -1.27 10.90 5.82
CA GLY A 24 -2.34 11.82 5.46
C GLY A 24 -1.82 12.86 4.47
N ASP A 25 -0.74 13.57 4.81
CA ASP A 25 -0.23 14.67 4.00
C ASP A 25 0.22 14.26 2.60
N LYS A 26 1.01 13.19 2.47
CA LYS A 26 1.43 12.68 1.16
C LYS A 26 0.24 12.19 0.33
N PHE A 27 -0.66 11.42 0.94
CA PHE A 27 -1.81 10.89 0.22
C PHE A 27 -2.76 12.02 -0.21
N LEU A 28 -3.01 13.01 0.65
CA LEU A 28 -3.75 14.22 0.31
C LEU A 28 -3.09 14.99 -0.83
N TYR A 29 -1.77 15.13 -0.81
CA TYR A 29 -1.02 15.76 -1.89
C TYR A 29 -1.16 14.99 -3.21
N TYR A 30 -0.96 13.66 -3.20
CA TYR A 30 -1.11 12.84 -4.41
C TYR A 30 -2.53 12.89 -4.97
N ARG A 31 -3.55 12.97 -4.11
CA ARG A 31 -4.96 13.10 -4.53
C ARG A 31 -5.26 14.36 -5.34
N SER A 32 -4.40 15.39 -5.27
CA SER A 32 -4.50 16.58 -6.11
C SER A 32 -4.14 16.33 -7.59
N ILE A 33 -3.43 15.24 -7.88
CA ILE A 33 -3.02 14.89 -9.25
C ILE A 33 -4.22 14.26 -10.01
N PRO A 34 -4.69 14.85 -11.12
CA PRO A 34 -5.90 14.37 -11.81
C PRO A 34 -5.82 12.92 -12.31
N GLU A 35 -4.65 12.51 -12.80
CA GLU A 35 -4.40 11.17 -13.35
C GLU A 35 -4.15 10.11 -12.27
N PHE A 36 -4.06 10.50 -11.00
CA PHE A 36 -3.83 9.58 -9.90
C PHE A 36 -5.09 8.77 -9.59
N LYS A 37 -4.95 7.45 -9.72
CA LYS A 37 -6.10 6.52 -9.65
C LYS A 37 -5.87 5.35 -8.70
N GLU A 38 -4.63 5.07 -8.32
CA GLU A 38 -4.30 3.90 -7.53
C GLU A 38 -3.08 4.15 -6.65
N TYR A 39 -3.21 3.84 -5.36
CA TYR A 39 -2.16 4.01 -4.36
C TYR A 39 -1.92 2.69 -3.64
N ILE A 40 -0.65 2.26 -3.57
CA ILE A 40 -0.27 1.01 -2.91
C ILE A 40 0.71 1.32 -1.78
N LEU A 41 0.42 0.77 -0.61
CA LEU A 41 1.32 0.79 0.54
C LEU A 41 1.76 -0.63 0.86
N ILE A 42 3.07 -0.87 0.95
CA ILE A 42 3.65 -2.20 1.19
C ILE A 42 4.38 -2.20 2.52
N ASP A 43 3.94 -3.01 3.48
CA ASP A 43 4.71 -3.25 4.70
C ASP A 43 5.90 -4.17 4.39
N GLN A 44 7.12 -3.72 4.69
CA GLN A 44 8.32 -4.52 4.41
C GLN A 44 8.63 -5.57 5.50
N THR A 45 7.84 -5.62 6.58
CA THR A 45 8.09 -6.47 7.75
C THR A 45 7.14 -7.66 7.88
N LYS A 46 6.03 -7.65 7.14
CA LYS A 46 5.03 -8.74 7.07
C LYS A 46 4.36 -8.74 5.70
N TYR A 47 3.68 -9.84 5.35
CA TYR A 47 2.75 -9.85 4.22
C TYR A 47 1.58 -8.92 4.53
N TYR A 48 1.67 -7.67 4.10
CA TYR A 48 0.62 -6.70 4.32
C TYR A 48 0.72 -5.58 3.29
N VAL A 49 -0.29 -5.51 2.43
CA VAL A 49 -0.41 -4.49 1.39
C VAL A 49 -1.78 -3.83 1.50
N MET A 50 -1.81 -2.50 1.49
CA MET A 50 -3.03 -1.71 1.36
C MET A 50 -3.10 -1.14 -0.04
N GLN A 51 -4.24 -1.29 -0.68
CA GLN A 51 -4.54 -0.73 -1.99
C GLN A 51 -5.70 0.24 -1.90
N TYR A 52 -5.48 1.47 -2.33
CA TYR A 52 -6.54 2.45 -2.53
C TYR A 52 -6.80 2.64 -4.01
N VAL A 53 -8.03 2.41 -4.47
CA VAL A 53 -8.44 2.64 -5.86
C VAL A 53 -9.45 3.78 -5.91
N LYS A 54 -9.22 4.75 -6.80
CA LYS A 54 -10.10 5.88 -7.04
C LYS A 54 -11.28 5.45 -7.91
N THR A 55 -12.51 5.67 -7.44
CA THR A 55 -13.73 5.37 -8.20
C THR A 55 -14.09 6.51 -9.16
N SER A 56 -15.03 6.24 -10.07
CA SER A 56 -15.62 7.27 -10.94
C SER A 56 -16.35 8.38 -10.16
N GLU A 57 -16.79 8.08 -8.93
CA GLU A 57 -17.46 9.02 -8.02
C GLU A 57 -16.47 9.83 -7.17
N ASN A 58 -15.18 9.81 -7.51
CA ASN A 58 -14.11 10.50 -6.78
C ASN A 58 -13.95 10.04 -5.31
N GLN A 59 -14.33 8.79 -5.03
CA GLN A 59 -14.11 8.12 -3.75
C GLN A 59 -12.88 7.22 -3.82
N TRP A 60 -12.38 6.78 -2.67
CA TRP A 60 -11.27 5.83 -2.58
C TRP A 60 -11.72 4.58 -1.85
N ILE A 61 -11.59 3.42 -2.50
CA ILE A 61 -11.87 2.11 -1.89
C ILE A 61 -10.55 1.55 -1.38
N LEU A 62 -10.51 1.21 -0.08
CA LEU A 62 -9.40 0.48 0.53
C LEU A 62 -9.64 -1.02 0.44
N THR A 63 -8.62 -1.76 0.01
CA THR A 63 -8.54 -3.22 0.10
C THR A 63 -7.23 -3.62 0.76
N GLU A 64 -7.28 -4.57 1.68
CA GLU A 64 -6.13 -5.04 2.45
C GLU A 64 -5.82 -6.50 2.13
N TYR A 65 -4.53 -6.79 1.97
CA TYR A 65 -4.03 -8.12 1.64
C TYR A 65 -3.01 -8.56 2.68
N GLU A 66 -3.30 -9.64 3.41
CA GLU A 66 -2.51 -10.04 4.59
C GLU A 66 -1.86 -11.43 4.50
N THR A 67 -2.06 -12.14 3.38
CA THR A 67 -1.61 -13.53 3.22
C THR A 67 -0.62 -13.68 2.05
N GLU A 68 0.29 -14.65 2.14
CA GLU A 68 1.29 -14.92 1.09
C GLU A 68 0.65 -15.24 -0.27
N ASP A 69 -0.48 -15.96 -0.26
CA ASP A 69 -1.19 -16.42 -1.45
C ASP A 69 -2.15 -15.35 -2.03
N ALA A 70 -2.27 -14.19 -1.40
CA ALA A 70 -3.10 -13.11 -1.90
C ALA A 70 -2.63 -12.59 -3.26
N MET A 71 -3.59 -12.25 -4.12
CA MET A 71 -3.38 -11.65 -5.43
C MET A 71 -3.86 -10.21 -5.43
N ILE A 72 -2.99 -9.28 -5.79
CA ILE A 72 -3.31 -7.87 -6.00
C ILE A 72 -3.59 -7.67 -7.48
N ASN A 73 -4.71 -7.01 -7.80
CA ASN A 73 -4.99 -6.52 -9.14
C ASN A 73 -4.66 -5.03 -9.21
N LEU A 74 -3.57 -4.67 -9.88
CA LEU A 74 -3.16 -3.30 -10.14
C LEU A 74 -3.96 -2.76 -11.33
N SER A 75 -5.20 -2.34 -11.04
CA SER A 75 -6.23 -1.96 -12.01
C SER A 75 -5.79 -0.84 -12.95
N SER A 76 -4.93 0.07 -12.50
CA SER A 76 -4.48 1.20 -13.32
C SER A 76 -3.48 0.82 -14.41
N ILE A 77 -2.88 -0.36 -14.34
CA ILE A 77 -1.89 -0.89 -15.30
C ILE A 77 -2.24 -2.29 -15.82
N ASN A 78 -3.39 -2.86 -15.44
CA ASN A 78 -3.86 -4.20 -15.82
C ASN A 78 -2.84 -5.32 -15.50
N VAL A 79 -2.27 -5.29 -14.30
CA VAL A 79 -1.29 -6.30 -13.83
C VAL A 79 -1.83 -7.02 -12.60
N GLU A 80 -1.74 -8.35 -12.62
CA GLU A 80 -1.99 -9.17 -11.44
C GLU A 80 -0.65 -9.58 -10.79
N LEU A 81 -0.56 -9.47 -9.46
CA LEU A 81 0.66 -9.73 -8.72
C LEU A 81 0.37 -10.48 -7.42
N SER A 82 0.97 -11.66 -7.25
CA SER A 82 0.92 -12.36 -5.96
C SER A 82 1.81 -11.70 -4.92
N LEU A 83 1.38 -11.70 -3.66
CA LEU A 83 2.21 -11.25 -2.54
C LEU A 83 3.48 -12.12 -2.44
N LYS A 84 3.37 -13.44 -2.62
CA LYS A 84 4.53 -14.33 -2.74
C LYS A 84 5.60 -13.83 -3.73
N LYS A 85 5.19 -13.34 -4.90
CA LYS A 85 6.12 -12.81 -5.91
C LYS A 85 6.65 -11.42 -5.52
N LEU A 86 5.80 -10.57 -4.96
CA LEU A 86 6.17 -9.24 -4.46
C LEU A 86 7.28 -9.34 -3.39
N TYR A 87 7.14 -10.27 -2.45
CA TYR A 87 8.07 -10.46 -1.34
C TYR A 87 9.19 -11.49 -1.62
N LYS A 88 9.36 -11.95 -2.86
CA LYS A 88 10.32 -13.03 -3.22
C LYS A 88 11.74 -12.84 -2.71
N LYS A 89 12.20 -11.59 -2.55
CA LYS A 89 13.55 -11.23 -2.10
C LYS A 89 13.58 -10.55 -0.72
N VAL A 90 12.49 -10.66 0.03
CA VAL A 90 12.36 -10.06 1.36
C VAL A 90 12.45 -11.18 2.39
N ASN A 91 13.42 -11.09 3.30
CA ASN A 91 13.48 -12.01 4.44
C ASN A 91 12.56 -11.50 5.55
N LEU A 92 11.34 -12.03 5.62
CA LEU A 92 10.37 -11.64 6.66
C LEU A 92 10.73 -12.22 8.04
N SER A 93 11.54 -13.28 8.10
CA SER A 93 11.92 -13.94 9.36
C SER A 93 12.93 -13.14 10.20
N GLU A 94 13.76 -12.29 9.57
CA GLU A 94 14.73 -11.42 10.26
C GLU A 94 14.08 -10.25 11.01
N ASN A 95 12.78 -9.99 10.81
CA ASN A 95 12.07 -8.87 11.44
C ASN A 95 11.37 -9.23 12.76
N LEU A 96 11.52 -10.47 13.25
CA LEU A 96 10.96 -10.97 14.51
C LEU A 96 11.97 -11.01 15.67
N ALA A 97 13.18 -10.46 15.47
CA ALA A 97 14.21 -10.33 16.51
C ALA A 97 14.21 -8.94 17.15
#